data_AF-A0A4R1PR45-F1
#
_entry.id   AF-A0A4R1PR45-F1
#
_cell.length_a   1.000
_cell.length_b   1.000
_cell.length_c   1.000
_cell.angle_alpha   90.00
_cell.angle_beta   90.00
_cell.angle_gamma   90.00
#
_symmetry.space_group_name_H-M   'P 1'
#
loop_
_entity.id
_entity.type
_entity.pdbx_description
1 polymer ?
#
loop_
_entity_poly.entity_id
_entity_poly.type
_entity_poly.pdbx_seq_one_letter_code
_entity_poly.pdbx_strand_id
1 'polypeptide(L)'
;MSRTDPQFNLRIPQFLRDRVTAAAQANKRSATAEILARLEESFHLEDLSKISEMNQEDLEVIEAMKAGDEPEKLYTADDIKQAITQVFQRLETTGREKGKRPTWNGHGPKPAKRYRQE
;
A
#
# COMPACT_ATOMS: atom_id res chain seq x y z
N MET A 1 0.53 13.38 25.82
CA MET A 1 0.51 13.14 24.36
C MET A 1 -0.67 12.22 24.09
N SER A 2 -1.75 12.75 23.51
CA SER A 2 -2.96 11.97 23.20
C SER A 2 -2.75 11.21 21.89
N ARG A 3 -2.90 9.89 21.91
CA ARG A 3 -3.02 9.09 20.70
C ARG A 3 -4.20 9.62 19.90
N THR A 4 -3.97 10.08 18.67
CA THR A 4 -4.98 10.69 17.79
C THR A 4 -5.77 9.66 16.98
N ASP A 5 -5.47 8.36 17.14
CA ASP A 5 -6.12 7.30 16.39
C ASP A 5 -7.60 7.16 16.80
N PRO A 6 -8.53 7.09 15.83
CA PRO A 6 -9.94 6.88 16.12
C PRO A 6 -10.16 5.51 16.77
N GLN A 7 -10.82 5.48 17.92
CA GLN A 7 -11.21 4.25 18.59
C GLN A 7 -12.57 3.76 18.05
N PHE A 8 -12.59 2.54 17.53
CA PHE A 8 -13.80 1.91 16.99
C PHE A 8 -14.35 0.86 17.94
N ASN A 9 -15.65 0.92 18.20
CA ASN A 9 -16.38 -0.14 18.90
C ASN A 9 -16.95 -1.13 17.88
N LEU A 10 -16.24 -2.23 17.65
CA LEU A 10 -16.61 -3.25 16.68
C LEU A 10 -17.73 -4.15 17.23
N ARG A 11 -18.85 -4.24 16.49
CA ARG A 11 -19.88 -5.24 16.71
C ARG A 11 -19.59 -6.45 15.84
N ILE A 12 -19.12 -7.52 16.46
CA ILE A 12 -18.76 -8.77 15.77
C ILE A 12 -19.44 -9.97 16.43
N PRO A 13 -19.79 -11.02 15.66
CA PRO A 13 -20.28 -12.28 16.22
C PRO A 13 -19.29 -12.89 17.22
N GLN A 14 -19.79 -13.58 18.25
CA GLN A 14 -18.95 -14.19 19.28
C GLN A 14 -17.94 -15.18 18.70
N PHE A 15 -18.38 -16.08 17.82
CA PHE A 15 -17.48 -17.06 17.19
C PHE A 15 -16.29 -16.41 16.46
N LEU A 16 -16.51 -15.24 15.86
CA LEU A 16 -15.47 -14.53 15.12
C LEU A 16 -14.48 -13.87 16.09
N ARG A 17 -14.99 -13.30 17.20
CA ARG A 17 -14.15 -12.77 18.27
C ARG A 17 -13.25 -13.86 18.85
N ASP A 18 -13.80 -15.03 19.14
CA ASP A 18 -13.05 -16.14 19.72
C ASP A 18 -11.94 -16.61 18.78
N ARG A 19 -12.26 -16.73 17.48
CA ARG A 19 -11.28 -17.07 16.43
C ARG A 19 -10.13 -16.06 16.36
N VAL A 20 -10.44 -14.76 16.41
CA VAL A 20 -9.43 -13.69 16.42
C VAL A 20 -8.57 -13.77 17.69
N THR A 21 -9.17 -14.01 18.86
CA THR A 21 -8.40 -14.11 20.10
C THR A 21 -7.46 -15.32 20.12
N ALA A 22 -7.88 -16.47 19.58
CA ALA A 22 -7.03 -17.64 19.44
C ALA A 22 -5.87 -17.39 18.47
N ALA A 23 -6.14 -16.76 17.32
CA ALA A 23 -5.09 -16.37 16.37
C ALA A 23 -4.10 -15.36 16.98
N ALA A 24 -4.60 -14.37 17.73
CA ALA A 24 -3.77 -13.40 18.41
C ALA A 24 -2.82 -14.05 19.44
N GLN A 25 -3.32 -15.02 20.21
CA GLN A 25 -2.51 -15.79 21.15
C GLN A 25 -1.41 -16.59 20.43
N ALA A 26 -1.76 -17.28 19.35
CA ALA A 26 -0.80 -18.03 18.53
C ALA A 26 0.30 -17.12 17.96
N ASN A 27 -0.09 -15.92 17.50
CA ASN A 27 0.81 -14.93 16.92
C ASN A 27 1.53 -14.05 17.96
N LYS A 28 1.27 -14.25 19.26
CA LYS A 28 1.82 -13.45 20.37
C LYS A 28 1.51 -11.94 20.24
N ARG A 29 0.31 -11.61 19.76
CA ARG A 29 -0.19 -10.24 19.58
C ARG A 29 -1.43 -9.98 20.44
N SER A 30 -1.78 -8.71 20.63
CA SER A 30 -3.09 -8.36 21.20
C SER A 30 -4.19 -8.63 20.17
N ALA A 31 -5.43 -8.84 20.64
CA ALA A 31 -6.56 -9.06 19.74
C ALA A 31 -6.75 -7.89 18.76
N THR A 32 -6.57 -6.64 19.22
CA THR A 32 -6.62 -5.45 18.36
C THR A 32 -5.50 -5.45 17.32
N ALA A 33 -4.28 -5.83 17.69
CA ALA A 33 -3.16 -5.90 16.75
C ALA A 33 -3.35 -7.00 15.70
N GLU A 34 -3.95 -8.13 16.06
CA GLU A 34 -4.29 -9.19 15.12
C GLU A 34 -5.39 -8.76 14.14
N ILE A 35 -6.41 -8.02 14.62
CA ILE A 35 -7.45 -7.45 13.75
C ILE A 35 -6.83 -6.50 12.73
N LEU A 36 -5.95 -5.59 13.19
CA LEU A 36 -5.27 -4.64 12.31
C LEU A 36 -4.40 -5.37 11.27
N ALA A 37 -3.58 -6.33 11.71
CA ALA A 37 -2.72 -7.09 10.81
C ALA A 37 -3.52 -7.81 9.70
N ARG A 38 -4.66 -8.42 10.04
CA ARG A 38 -5.54 -9.08 9.07
C ARG A 38 -6.21 -8.11 8.10
N LEU A 39 -6.58 -6.92 8.58
CA LEU A 39 -7.13 -5.87 7.72
C LEU A 39 -6.07 -5.36 6.74
N GLU A 40 -4.87 -5.05 7.24
CA GLU A 40 -3.73 -4.64 6.41
C GLU A 40 -3.39 -5.70 5.35
N GLU A 41 -3.34 -6.98 5.75
CA GLU A 41 -3.10 -8.10 4.83
C GLU A 41 -4.18 -8.18 3.74
N SER A 42 -5.46 -7.95 4.08
CA SER A 42 -6.54 -7.99 3.10
C SER A 42 -6.43 -6.91 2.03
N PHE A 43 -6.03 -5.67 2.41
CA PHE A 43 -5.80 -4.60 1.45
C PHE A 43 -4.53 -4.82 0.63
N HIS A 44 -3.47 -5.34 1.26
CA HIS A 44 -2.22 -5.63 0.55
C HIS A 44 -2.42 -6.72 -0.53
N LEU A 45 -3.22 -7.75 -0.25
CA LEU A 45 -3.55 -8.78 -1.22
C LEU A 45 -4.39 -8.22 -2.38
N GLU A 46 -5.32 -7.31 -2.11
CA GLU A 46 -6.10 -6.63 -3.16
C GLU A 46 -5.21 -5.73 -4.04
N ASP A 47 -4.23 -5.06 -3.46
CA ASP A 47 -3.28 -4.25 -4.23
C ASP A 47 -2.37 -5.15 -5.09
N LEU A 48 -1.90 -6.27 -4.55
CA LEU A 48 -1.13 -7.25 -5.32
C LEU A 48 -1.95 -7.87 -6.46
N SER A 49 -3.23 -8.18 -6.23
CA SER A 49 -4.08 -8.74 -7.29
C SER A 49 -4.30 -7.72 -8.41
N LYS A 50 -4.54 -6.45 -8.09
CA LYS A 50 -4.63 -5.36 -9.08
C LYS A 50 -3.34 -5.20 -9.88
N ILE A 51 -2.18 -5.31 -9.24
CA ILE A 51 -0.89 -5.28 -9.94
C ILE A 51 -0.76 -6.48 -10.91
N SER A 52 -1.18 -7.67 -10.49
CA SER A 52 -1.12 -8.86 -11.35
C SER A 52 -2.08 -8.79 -12.55
N GLU A 53 -3.27 -8.21 -12.36
CA GLU A 53 -4.26 -8.00 -13.43
C GLU A 53 -3.77 -6.97 -14.45
N MET A 54 -2.97 -5.99 -14.03
CA MET A 54 -2.37 -5.00 -14.93
C MET A 54 -1.22 -5.56 -15.78
N ASN A 55 -0.70 -6.73 -15.43
CA ASN A 55 0.46 -7.37 -16.06
C ASN A 55 0.07 -8.71 -16.70
N GLN A 56 -1.12 -8.82 -17.30
CA GLN A 56 -1.54 -10.03 -18.03
C GLN A 56 -0.50 -10.47 -19.09
N GLU A 57 0.21 -9.52 -19.69
CA GLU A 57 1.30 -9.79 -20.64
C GLU A 57 2.52 -10.48 -19.98
N ASP A 58 2.82 -10.20 -18.70
CA ASP A 58 3.96 -10.81 -18.00
C ASP A 58 3.69 -12.27 -17.59
N LEU A 59 2.42 -12.61 -17.34
CA LEU A 59 2.01 -13.98 -16.98
C LEU A 59 2.19 -14.95 -18.16
N GLU A 60 1.84 -14.53 -19.38
CA GLU A 60 2.06 -15.32 -20.60
C GLU A 60 3.56 -15.57 -20.85
N VAL A 61 4.42 -14.58 -20.58
CA VAL A 61 5.88 -14.72 -20.70
C VAL A 61 6.44 -15.70 -19.66
N ILE A 62 5.97 -15.64 -18.41
CA ILE A 62 6.39 -16.59 -17.35
C ILE A 62 5.94 -18.01 -17.67
N GLU A 63 4.74 -18.16 -18.24
CA GLU A 63 4.18 -19.46 -18.61
C GLU A 63 4.91 -20.06 -19.82
N ALA A 64 5.29 -19.24 -20.81
CA ALA A 64 6.16 -19.63 -21.91
C ALA A 64 7.57 -20.05 -21.42
N MET A 65 8.17 -19.30 -20.48
CA MET A 65 9.45 -19.66 -19.87
C MET A 65 9.39 -21.01 -19.11
N LYS A 66 8.27 -21.32 -18.46
CA LYS A 66 8.07 -22.62 -17.78
C LYS A 66 7.86 -23.77 -18.76
N ALA A 67 7.31 -23.49 -19.94
CA ALA A 67 7.13 -24.48 -21.01
C ALA A 67 8.46 -24.82 -21.73
N GLY A 68 9.55 -24.13 -21.40
CA GLY A 68 10.86 -24.33 -22.04
C GLY A 68 10.97 -23.68 -23.42
N ASP A 69 9.98 -22.86 -23.80
CA ASP A 69 10.10 -21.96 -24.94
C ASP A 69 10.92 -20.75 -24.47
N GLU A 70 12.17 -20.68 -24.90
CA GLU A 70 12.97 -19.46 -24.77
C GLU A 70 12.27 -18.37 -25.59
N PRO A 71 11.68 -17.33 -24.95
CA PRO A 71 11.04 -16.28 -25.72
C PRO A 71 12.13 -15.59 -26.55
N GLU A 72 11.99 -15.64 -27.88
CA GLU A 72 12.91 -15.02 -28.84
C GLU A 72 13.04 -13.49 -28.62
N LYS A 73 12.12 -12.90 -27.85
CA LYS A 73 12.10 -11.50 -27.49
C LYS A 73 13.12 -11.20 -26.38
N LEU A 74 14.37 -11.02 -26.78
CA LEU A 74 15.37 -10.36 -25.96
C LEU A 74 14.95 -8.89 -25.79
N TYR A 75 14.64 -8.45 -24.56
CA TYR A 75 14.39 -7.03 -24.31
C TYR A 75 15.63 -6.24 -24.69
N THR A 76 15.47 -5.31 -25.63
CA THR A 76 16.57 -4.43 -26.02
C THR A 76 16.81 -3.41 -24.91
N ALA A 77 18.01 -2.83 -24.88
CA ALA A 77 18.33 -1.76 -23.93
C ALA A 77 17.34 -0.58 -24.02
N ASP A 78 16.74 -0.35 -25.19
CA ASP A 78 15.74 0.71 -25.37
C ASP A 78 14.36 0.33 -24.82
N ASP A 79 13.96 -0.94 -24.93
CA ASP A 79 12.72 -1.43 -24.29
C ASP A 79 12.81 -1.25 -22.77
N ILE A 80 13.96 -1.56 -22.18
CA ILE A 80 14.22 -1.39 -20.74
C ILE A 80 14.19 0.09 -20.36
N LYS A 81 14.80 0.98 -21.14
CA LYS A 81 14.77 2.43 -20.88
C LYS A 81 13.34 2.99 -20.96
N GLN A 82 12.55 2.55 -21.94
CA GLN A 82 11.17 2.99 -22.09
C GLN A 82 10.32 2.53 -20.89
N ALA A 83 10.44 1.27 -20.47
CA ALA A 83 9.75 0.75 -19.29
C ALA A 83 10.10 1.55 -18.02
N ILE A 84 11.39 1.80 -17.76
CA ILE A 84 11.84 2.61 -16.63
C ILE A 84 11.26 4.03 -16.69
N THR A 85 11.26 4.64 -17.87
CA THR A 85 10.75 6.01 -18.06
C THR A 85 9.25 6.09 -17.78
N GLN A 86 8.47 5.12 -18.23
CA GLN A 86 7.03 5.06 -17.98
C GLN A 86 6.72 4.89 -16.48
N VAL A 87 7.50 4.07 -15.76
CA VAL A 87 7.36 3.93 -14.30
C VAL A 87 7.61 5.26 -13.59
N PHE A 88 8.68 5.98 -13.96
CA PHE A 88 8.95 7.30 -13.37
C PHE A 88 7.86 8.33 -13.65
N GLN A 89 7.36 8.39 -14.89
CA GLN A 89 6.25 9.28 -15.24
C GLN A 89 4.99 8.95 -14.45
N ARG A 90 4.68 7.66 -14.25
CA ARG A 90 3.53 7.23 -13.45
C ARG A 90 3.67 7.68 -12.00
N LEU A 91 4.87 7.54 -11.42
CA LEU A 91 5.18 8.02 -10.07
C LEU A 91 5.04 9.53 -9.94
N GLU A 92 5.38 10.30 -10.98
CA GLU A 92 5.15 11.75 -11.03
C GLU A 92 3.64 12.09 -11.10
N THR A 93 2.84 11.34 -11.86
CA THR A 93 1.38 11.54 -11.93
C THR A 93 0.64 11.16 -10.66
N THR A 94 1.17 10.22 -9.85
CA THR A 94 0.63 9.88 -8.52
C THR A 94 0.93 10.93 -7.44
N GLY A 95 1.44 12.10 -7.82
CA GLY A 95 1.15 13.35 -7.13
C GLY A 95 1.29 13.31 -5.61
N ARG A 96 2.50 13.13 -5.09
CA ARG A 96 2.85 13.80 -3.83
C ARG A 96 2.81 15.29 -4.16
N GLU A 97 1.68 15.96 -3.89
CA GLU A 97 1.51 17.40 -4.08
C GLU A 97 2.68 18.15 -3.44
N LYS A 98 3.69 18.49 -4.24
CA LYS A 98 4.70 19.47 -3.85
C LYS A 98 4.04 20.83 -4.00
N GLY A 99 3.47 21.34 -2.90
CA GLY A 99 3.53 22.79 -2.66
C GLY A 99 2.23 23.60 -2.70
N LYS A 100 1.10 23.09 -2.22
CA LYS A 100 0.14 23.97 -1.53
C LYS A 100 0.13 23.63 -0.05
N ARG A 101 0.74 24.50 0.76
CA ARG A 101 0.57 24.43 2.21
C ARG A 101 -0.94 24.54 2.47
N PRO A 102 -1.56 23.66 3.27
CA PRO A 102 -2.93 23.87 3.69
C PRO A 102 -3.02 25.25 4.34
N THR A 103 -3.78 26.17 3.74
CA THR A 103 -4.06 27.45 4.39
C THR A 103 -4.94 27.14 5.58
N TRP A 104 -4.55 27.62 6.77
CA TRP A 104 -5.31 27.35 7.99
C TRP A 104 -6.75 27.84 7.84
N ASN A 105 -7.68 26.91 7.95
CA ASN A 105 -9.09 26.98 7.58
C ASN A 105 -10.00 27.41 8.75
N GLY A 106 -9.48 28.14 9.73
CA GLY A 106 -10.29 28.70 10.82
C GLY A 106 -10.52 27.77 12.01
N HIS A 107 -10.25 26.47 11.86
CA HIS A 107 -10.47 25.46 12.89
C HIS A 107 -9.17 24.77 13.32
N GLY A 108 -8.99 24.63 14.63
CA GLY A 108 -7.78 24.07 15.25
C GLY A 108 -6.70 25.12 15.56
N PRO A 109 -5.64 24.75 16.29
CA PRO A 109 -4.59 25.67 16.71
C PRO A 109 -3.82 26.22 15.50
N LYS A 110 -3.63 27.55 15.45
CA LYS A 110 -2.87 28.21 14.38
C LYS A 110 -1.42 27.69 14.36
N PRO A 111 -0.85 27.41 13.18
CA PRO A 111 0.54 26.96 13.08
C PRO A 111 1.49 28.05 13.60
N ALA A 112 2.48 27.64 14.40
CA ALA A 112 3.46 28.54 15.00
C ALA A 112 4.32 29.22 13.93
N LYS A 113 4.50 30.54 14.05
CA LYS A 113 5.40 31.31 13.19
C LYS A 113 6.83 30.85 13.46
N ARG A 114 7.50 30.26 12.45
CA ARG A 114 8.96 30.11 12.48
C ARG A 114 9.56 31.48 12.19
N TYR A 115 10.14 32.11 13.20
CA TYR A 115 11.03 33.24 12.94
C TYR A 115 12.23 32.72 12.13
N ARG A 116 12.51 33.38 11.02
CA ARG A 116 13.74 33.15 10.24
C ARG A 116 14.88 33.64 11.12
N GLN A 117 15.76 32.76 11.55
CA GLN A 117 17.05 33.18 12.11
C GLN A 117 17.89 33.63 10.90
N GLU A 118 18.22 34.92 10.90
CA GLU A 118 19.22 35.51 10.00
C GLU A 118 20.62 34.99 10.34
#